data_AF-A0AA36NCR2-F1
#
_entry.id   AF-A0AA36NCR2-F1
#
_cell.length_a   1.000
_cell.length_b   1.000
_cell.length_c   1.000
_cell.angle_alpha   90.00
_cell.angle_beta   90.00
_cell.angle_gamma   90.00
#
_symmetry.space_group_name_H-M   'P 1'
#
loop_
_entity.id
_entity.type
_entity.pdbx_description
1 polymer ?
#
loop_
_entity_poly.entity_id
_entity_poly.type
_entity_poly.pdbx_seq_one_letter_code
_entity_poly.pdbx_strand_id
1 'polypeptide(L)'
;MKNRFSIRFSNRFEVLELYAHRENRNRRETRLLPMLNFVASSIWKALFGHSAELLKGQDHENEYMLNDKALLVNRFISVPKDLGDVNCGAFVAGMVEGMLRSAEFPGSATAHTVEEPSGTSTTILIRFEESVMARERRAA
;
A
#
# COMPACT_ATOMS: atom_id res chain seq x y z
N MET A 1 10.84 -24.72 33.51
CA MET A 1 11.95 -25.22 32.68
C MET A 1 11.40 -25.63 31.32
N LYS A 2 12.00 -25.12 30.23
CA LYS A 2 11.84 -25.51 28.80
C LYS A 2 10.54 -25.10 28.07
N ASN A 3 10.49 -23.85 27.59
CA ASN A 3 9.84 -23.55 26.31
C ASN A 3 10.93 -23.30 25.26
N ARG A 4 11.21 -24.34 24.45
CA ARG A 4 11.99 -24.22 23.22
C ARG A 4 11.13 -23.51 22.18
N PHE A 5 11.31 -22.21 22.01
CA PHE A 5 10.86 -21.52 20.80
C PHE A 5 11.77 -21.95 19.65
N SER A 6 11.28 -22.88 18.85
CA SER A 6 11.89 -23.26 17.59
C SER A 6 11.67 -22.13 16.58
N ILE A 7 12.66 -21.26 16.43
CA ILE A 7 12.70 -20.27 15.36
C ILE A 7 13.08 -21.01 14.08
N ARG A 8 12.10 -21.33 13.24
CA ARG A 8 12.35 -21.78 11.87
C ARG A 8 12.46 -20.52 10.99
N PHE A 9 13.69 -20.12 10.73
CA PHE A 9 14.07 -19.09 9.76
C PHE A 9 13.64 -19.53 8.35
N SER A 10 12.69 -18.80 7.76
CA SER A 10 12.47 -18.79 6.31
C SER A 10 12.27 -17.34 5.87
N ASN A 11 13.38 -16.69 5.53
CA ASN A 11 13.54 -15.53 4.65
C ASN A 11 12.28 -14.68 4.39
N ARG A 12 12.03 -13.66 5.22
CA ARG A 12 11.18 -12.51 4.86
C ARG A 12 11.67 -11.24 5.58
N PHE A 13 11.92 -10.22 4.77
CA PHE A 13 12.15 -8.80 5.08
C PHE A 13 12.15 -8.41 6.58
N GLU A 14 13.33 -8.42 7.19
CA GLU A 14 13.59 -8.06 8.59
C GLU A 14 13.14 -6.63 8.94
N VAL A 15 13.08 -5.74 7.94
CA VAL A 15 12.66 -4.34 8.11
C VAL A 15 11.16 -4.23 8.48
N LEU A 16 10.32 -5.12 7.94
CA LEU A 16 8.88 -5.16 8.25
C LEU A 16 8.64 -5.62 9.69
N GLU A 17 9.42 -6.59 10.17
CA GLU A 17 9.33 -7.09 11.54
C GLU A 17 9.82 -6.05 12.56
N LEU A 18 10.91 -5.34 12.25
CA LEU A 18 11.46 -4.32 13.15
C LEU A 18 10.54 -3.10 13.27
N TYR A 19 9.87 -2.68 12.20
CA TYR A 19 8.89 -1.59 12.23
C TYR A 19 7.60 -2.02 12.95
N ALA A 20 7.09 -3.23 12.67
CA ALA A 20 5.93 -3.79 13.36
C ALA A 20 6.17 -4.00 14.87
N HIS A 21 7.41 -4.33 15.27
CA HIS A 21 7.80 -4.49 16.67
C HIS A 21 7.92 -3.16 17.41
N ARG A 22 8.43 -2.11 16.75
CA ARG A 22 8.70 -0.81 17.38
C ARG A 22 7.44 0.02 17.61
N GLU A 23 6.37 -0.23 16.86
CA GLU A 23 5.13 0.56 16.93
C GLU A 23 4.02 -0.06 17.81
N ASN A 24 4.30 -1.20 18.47
CA ASN A 24 3.42 -1.80 19.47
C ASN A 24 1.94 -1.93 19.04
N ARG A 25 1.71 -2.20 17.74
CA ARG A 25 0.43 -2.61 17.19
C ARG A 25 0.60 -3.97 16.52
N ASN A 26 0.81 -4.98 17.35
CA ASN A 26 0.78 -6.39 16.96
C ASN A 26 -0.67 -6.88 16.66
N ARG A 27 -1.51 -6.00 16.12
CA ARG A 27 -2.82 -6.33 15.55
C ARG A 27 -2.59 -6.49 14.06
N ARG A 28 -2.41 -7.74 13.61
CA ARG A 28 -2.56 -8.04 12.20
C ARG A 28 -3.98 -7.66 11.81
N GLU A 29 -4.12 -6.66 10.94
CA GLU A 29 -5.43 -6.31 10.41
C GLU A 29 -5.93 -7.49 9.57
N THR A 30 -6.95 -8.19 10.06
CA THR A 30 -7.53 -9.36 9.38
C THR A 30 -8.59 -8.96 8.35
N ARG A 31 -9.01 -7.69 8.37
CA ARG A 31 -10.07 -7.13 7.55
C ARG A 31 -9.47 -6.20 6.49
N LEU A 32 -10.05 -6.25 5.29
CA LEU A 32 -9.54 -5.50 4.14
C LEU A 32 -9.56 -3.99 4.35
N LEU A 33 -10.70 -3.43 4.77
CA LEU A 33 -10.89 -1.99 4.94
C LEU A 33 -9.98 -1.39 6.03
N PRO A 34 -9.86 -1.98 7.24
CA PRO A 34 -8.89 -1.51 8.24
C PRO A 34 -7.45 -1.54 7.75
N MET A 35 -7.05 -2.58 7.01
CA MET A 35 -5.70 -2.65 6.43
C MET A 35 -5.45 -1.54 5.41
N LEU A 36 -6.41 -1.29 4.51
CA LEU A 36 -6.33 -0.21 3.54
C LEU A 36 -6.29 1.17 4.22
N ASN A 37 -7.07 1.39 5.28
CA ASN A 37 -7.03 2.63 6.05
C ASN A 37 -5.69 2.80 6.78
N PHE A 38 -5.09 1.72 7.29
CA PHE A 38 -3.75 1.76 7.88
C PHE A 38 -2.69 2.17 6.86
N VAL A 39 -2.76 1.66 5.62
CA VAL A 39 -1.88 2.09 4.53
C VAL A 39 -2.11 3.57 4.20
N ALA A 40 -3.37 3.98 3.99
CA ALA A 40 -3.73 5.34 3.60
C ALA A 40 -3.40 6.40 4.66
N SER A 41 -3.37 6.02 5.95
CA SER A 41 -3.12 6.95 7.05
C SER A 41 -1.74 6.79 7.66
N SER A 42 -1.46 5.68 8.34
CA SER A 42 -0.22 5.49 9.11
C SER A 42 1.01 5.39 8.21
N ILE A 43 0.96 4.52 7.19
CA ILE A 43 2.07 4.34 6.27
C ILE A 43 2.27 5.59 5.42
N TRP A 44 1.19 6.14 4.87
CA TRP A 44 1.26 7.36 4.05
C TRP A 44 1.84 8.55 4.82
N LYS A 45 1.39 8.76 6.07
CA LYS A 45 1.94 9.83 6.91
C LYS A 45 3.40 9.60 7.26
N ALA A 46 3.82 8.35 7.46
CA ALA A 46 5.22 8.03 7.72
C ALA A 46 6.12 8.26 6.49
N LEU A 47 5.62 8.01 5.27
CA LEU A 47 6.40 8.15 4.03
C LEU A 47 6.36 9.57 3.45
N PHE A 48 5.20 10.23 3.48
CA PHE A 48 4.95 11.48 2.75
C PHE A 48 4.52 12.64 3.67
N GLY A 49 4.31 12.40 4.96
CA GLY A 49 3.95 13.44 5.94
C GLY A 49 2.46 13.80 5.98
N HIS A 50 1.64 13.21 5.13
CA HIS A 50 0.19 13.38 5.09
C HIS A 50 -0.53 12.06 4.75
N SER A 51 -1.85 12.02 4.89
CA SER A 51 -2.66 10.86 4.52
C SER A 51 -3.04 10.88 3.04
N ALA A 52 -3.27 9.70 2.47
CA ALA A 52 -3.98 9.53 1.20
C ALA A 52 -5.49 9.43 1.41
N GLU A 53 -6.25 9.71 0.37
CA GLU A 53 -7.68 9.48 0.33
C GLU A 53 -7.97 8.06 -0.18
N LEU A 54 -8.66 7.24 0.63
CA LEU A 54 -9.08 5.89 0.25
C LEU A 54 -10.48 5.94 -0.39
N LEU A 55 -10.58 5.46 -1.62
CA LEU A 55 -11.82 5.35 -2.38
C LEU A 55 -12.08 3.90 -2.78
N LYS A 56 -13.35 3.51 -2.89
CA LYS A 56 -13.73 2.21 -3.46
C LYS A 56 -13.94 2.36 -4.96
N GLY A 57 -13.51 1.38 -5.74
CA GLY A 57 -13.77 1.31 -7.19
C GLY A 57 -15.27 1.32 -7.48
N GLN A 58 -15.66 1.98 -8.57
CA GLN A 58 -17.06 2.10 -8.97
C GLN A 58 -17.51 0.89 -9.81
N ASP A 59 -16.60 0.35 -10.64
CA ASP A 59 -16.93 -0.69 -11.62
C ASP A 59 -16.80 -2.10 -11.04
N HIS A 60 -15.83 -2.32 -10.15
CA HIS A 60 -15.53 -3.63 -9.60
C HIS A 60 -15.42 -3.63 -8.07
N GLU A 61 -16.03 -4.60 -7.42
CA GLU A 61 -16.03 -4.70 -5.95
C GLU A 61 -14.64 -4.96 -5.35
N ASN A 62 -13.74 -5.56 -6.13
CA ASN A 62 -12.36 -5.86 -5.74
C ASN A 62 -11.38 -4.72 -6.02
N GLU A 63 -11.88 -3.56 -6.46
CA GLU A 63 -11.08 -2.38 -6.73
C GLU A 63 -11.13 -1.36 -5.59
N TYR A 64 -9.96 -0.85 -5.23
CA TYR A 64 -9.77 0.22 -4.27
C TYR A 64 -8.73 1.19 -4.80
N MET A 65 -8.83 2.45 -4.43
CA MET A 65 -7.98 3.53 -4.93
C MET A 65 -7.41 4.32 -3.76
N LEU A 66 -6.11 4.57 -3.78
CA LEU A 66 -5.45 5.54 -2.91
C LEU A 66 -5.13 6.78 -3.74
N ASN A 67 -5.83 7.87 -3.50
CA ASN A 67 -5.61 9.12 -4.22
C ASN A 67 -4.79 10.10 -3.40
N ASP A 68 -3.85 10.76 -4.06
CA ASP A 68 -2.95 11.71 -3.46
C ASP A 68 -2.65 12.88 -4.41
N LYS A 69 -3.10 14.07 -4.01
CA LYS A 69 -2.91 15.34 -4.74
C LYS A 69 -1.61 16.06 -4.40
N ALA A 70 -0.88 15.58 -3.39
CA ALA A 70 0.31 16.23 -2.85
C ALA A 70 1.54 15.31 -2.89
N LEU A 71 1.45 14.15 -3.55
CA LEU A 71 2.53 13.16 -3.61
C LEU A 71 3.84 13.81 -4.10
N LEU A 72 4.73 14.17 -3.17
CA LEU A 72 5.93 14.99 -3.37
C LEU A 72 7.07 14.25 -4.10
N VAL A 73 6.76 13.29 -4.97
CA VAL A 73 7.80 12.55 -5.71
C VAL A 73 8.41 13.37 -6.85
N ASN A 74 7.71 14.40 -7.34
CA ASN A 74 8.21 15.31 -8.39
C ASN A 74 9.26 16.32 -7.91
N ARG A 75 9.56 16.43 -6.61
CA ARG A 75 10.51 17.44 -6.11
C ARG A 75 11.98 16.97 -6.09
N PHE A 76 12.25 15.68 -6.21
CA PHE A 76 13.60 15.12 -6.06
C PHE A 76 14.17 14.43 -7.30
N ILE A 77 13.45 14.43 -8.42
CA ILE A 77 13.98 13.96 -9.70
C ILE A 77 13.68 14.96 -10.82
N SER A 78 14.73 15.63 -11.30
CA SER A 78 14.70 16.36 -12.56
C SER A 78 14.77 15.33 -13.69
N VAL A 79 13.62 14.89 -14.19
CA VAL A 79 13.58 13.97 -15.33
C VAL A 79 13.86 14.78 -16.61
N PRO A 80 14.91 14.46 -17.39
CA PRO A 80 15.13 15.08 -18.69
C PRO A 80 13.96 14.74 -19.62
N LYS A 81 13.49 15.70 -20.44
CA LYS A 81 12.32 15.56 -21.33
C LYS A 81 12.37 14.38 -22.32
N ASP A 82 13.55 13.76 -22.46
CA ASP A 82 13.82 12.67 -23.41
C ASP A 82 13.70 11.25 -22.78
N LEU A 83 13.56 11.15 -21.45
CA LEU A 83 13.21 9.89 -20.77
C LEU A 83 11.78 10.01 -20.25
N GLY A 84 10.83 9.40 -20.95
CA GLY A 84 9.41 9.43 -20.59
C GLY A 84 9.15 9.10 -19.11
N ASP A 85 8.10 9.72 -18.56
CA ASP A 85 7.59 9.64 -17.19
C ASP A 85 8.32 8.63 -16.29
N VAL A 86 9.31 9.09 -15.53
CA VAL A 86 9.89 8.29 -14.45
C VAL A 86 8.78 8.07 -13.43
N ASN A 87 8.14 6.91 -13.52
CA ASN A 87 6.90 6.59 -12.85
C ASN A 87 7.14 6.33 -11.36
N CYS A 88 7.36 7.42 -10.61
CA CYS A 88 7.42 7.41 -9.16
C CYS A 88 6.15 6.81 -8.55
N GLY A 89 5.00 7.02 -9.20
CA GLY A 89 3.76 6.35 -8.86
C GLY A 89 3.92 4.83 -8.90
N ALA A 90 4.55 4.25 -9.91
CA ALA A 90 4.76 2.81 -10.03
C ALA A 90 5.67 2.26 -8.93
N PHE A 91 6.67 3.02 -8.49
CA PHE A 91 7.48 2.64 -7.33
C PHE A 91 6.63 2.55 -6.06
N VAL A 92 5.81 3.58 -5.79
CA VAL A 92 4.90 3.59 -4.63
C VAL A 92 3.84 2.49 -4.75
N ALA A 93 3.31 2.24 -5.96
CA ALA A 93 2.37 1.15 -6.21
C ALA A 93 2.99 -0.21 -5.90
N GLY A 94 4.23 -0.46 -6.34
CA GLY A 94 4.97 -1.67 -6.01
C GLY A 94 5.22 -1.84 -4.51
N MET A 95 5.49 -0.74 -3.78
CA MET A 95 5.58 -0.76 -2.32
C MET A 95 4.25 -1.17 -1.67
N VAL A 96 3.15 -0.56 -2.09
CA VAL A 96 1.80 -0.86 -1.58
C VAL A 96 1.45 -2.33 -1.85
N GLU A 97 1.71 -2.82 -3.07
CA GLU A 97 1.50 -4.23 -3.43
C GLU A 97 2.31 -5.17 -2.53
N GLY A 98 3.60 -4.87 -2.31
CA GLY A 98 4.47 -5.66 -1.45
C GLY A 98 4.00 -5.72 0.01
N MET A 99 3.51 -4.59 0.53
CA MET A 99 2.94 -4.51 1.89
C MET A 99 1.65 -5.34 2.01
N LEU A 100 0.72 -5.18 1.06
CA LEU A 100 -0.55 -5.92 1.06
C LEU A 100 -0.34 -7.43 0.91
N ARG A 101 0.58 -7.83 0.02
CA ARG A 101 0.96 -9.25 -0.15
C ARG A 101 1.58 -9.82 1.14
N SER A 102 2.41 -9.05 1.84
CA SER A 102 3.00 -9.47 3.11
C SER A 102 1.98 -9.57 4.24
N ALA A 103 0.90 -8.77 4.17
CA ALA A 103 -0.24 -8.82 5.09
C ALA A 103 -1.31 -9.86 4.70
N GLU A 104 -1.02 -10.77 3.75
CA GLU A 104 -1.96 -11.80 3.26
C GLU A 104 -3.20 -11.25 2.55
N PHE A 105 -3.07 -10.07 1.91
CA PHE A 105 -4.05 -9.50 0.99
C PHE A 105 -3.44 -9.42 -0.42
N PRO A 106 -3.23 -10.57 -1.11
CA PRO A 106 -2.67 -10.55 -2.46
C PRO A 106 -3.56 -9.79 -3.45
N GLY A 107 -2.89 -9.05 -4.33
CA GLY A 107 -3.49 -8.23 -5.37
C GLY A 107 -2.41 -7.60 -6.24
N SER A 108 -2.83 -6.80 -7.21
CA SER A 108 -1.96 -5.98 -8.06
C SER A 108 -2.20 -4.50 -7.79
N ALA A 109 -1.15 -3.69 -7.74
CA ALA A 109 -1.27 -2.24 -7.65
C ALA A 109 -0.67 -1.54 -8.88
N THR A 110 -1.40 -0.59 -9.45
CA THR A 110 -0.93 0.26 -10.57
C THR A 110 -1.07 1.73 -10.20
N ALA A 111 -0.19 2.57 -10.72
CA ALA A 111 -0.28 4.00 -10.52
C ALA A 111 -0.70 4.72 -11.80
N HIS A 112 -1.59 5.69 -11.63
CA HIS A 112 -2.06 6.59 -12.65
C HIS A 112 -1.85 8.01 -12.16
N THR A 113 -1.05 8.79 -12.89
CA THR A 113 -0.77 10.18 -12.57
C THR A 113 -1.51 11.05 -13.58
N VAL A 114 -2.29 12.00 -13.09
CA VAL A 114 -3.04 12.95 -13.91
C VAL A 114 -2.60 14.35 -13.55
N GLU A 115 -2.22 15.13 -14.55
CA GLU A 115 -1.97 16.56 -14.40
C GLU A 115 -3.30 17.31 -14.49
N GLU A 116 -3.73 17.90 -13.38
CA GLU A 116 -4.90 18.79 -13.35
C GLU A 116 -4.45 20.26 -13.32
N PRO A 117 -5.32 21.21 -13.73
CA PRO A 117 -5.03 22.64 -13.58
C PRO A 117 -4.75 23.07 -12.13
N SER A 118 -5.19 22.28 -11.16
CA SER A 118 -5.01 22.51 -9.72
C SER A 118 -3.73 21.89 -9.14
N GLY A 119 -3.01 21.07 -9.92
CA GLY A 119 -1.83 20.33 -9.50
C GLY A 119 -1.81 18.90 -10.06
N THR A 120 -0.75 18.15 -9.76
CA THR A 120 -0.63 16.74 -10.16
C THR A 120 -1.32 15.85 -9.12
N SER A 121 -2.23 14.99 -9.56
CA SER A 121 -2.86 13.96 -8.71
C SER A 121 -2.35 12.58 -9.09
N THR A 122 -1.87 11.83 -8.11
CA THR A 122 -1.46 10.43 -8.29
C THR A 122 -2.47 9.52 -7.64
N THR A 123 -3.00 8.56 -8.40
CA THR A 123 -3.93 7.56 -7.93
C THR A 123 -3.30 6.17 -8.04
N ILE A 124 -3.27 5.43 -6.95
CA ILE A 124 -2.87 4.03 -6.92
C ILE A 124 -4.12 3.17 -6.92
N LEU A 125 -4.35 2.49 -8.05
CA LEU A 125 -5.42 1.51 -8.19
C LEU A 125 -4.94 0.16 -7.69
N ILE A 126 -5.69 -0.42 -6.76
CA ILE A 126 -5.41 -1.71 -6.13
C ILE A 126 -6.54 -2.65 -6.54
N ARG A 127 -6.17 -3.78 -7.14
CA ARG A 127 -7.07 -4.88 -7.51
C ARG A 127 -6.77 -6.09 -6.67
N PHE A 128 -7.70 -6.48 -5.82
CA PHE A 128 -7.55 -7.67 -4.99
C PHE A 128 -7.92 -8.94 -5.75
N GLU A 129 -7.26 -10.04 -5.39
CA GLU A 129 -7.64 -11.36 -5.87
C GLU A 129 -9.00 -11.79 -5.30
N GLU A 130 -9.70 -12.64 -6.05
CA GLU A 130 -10.98 -13.20 -5.62
C GLU A 130 -10.87 -13.97 -4.29
N SER A 131 -9.71 -14.56 -4.01
CA SER A 131 -9.40 -15.24 -2.75
C SER A 131 -9.57 -14.33 -1.53
N VAL A 132 -9.15 -13.06 -1.66
CA VAL A 132 -9.25 -12.03 -0.61
C VAL A 132 -10.69 -11.60 -0.44
N MET A 133 -11.39 -11.34 -1.55
CA MET A 133 -12.79 -10.90 -1.52
C MET A 133 -13.71 -11.99 -0.95
N ALA A 134 -13.46 -13.26 -1.30
CA ALA A 134 -14.17 -14.39 -0.73
C ALA A 134 -13.96 -14.53 0.78
N ARG A 135 -12.74 -14.28 1.28
CA ARG A 135 -12.45 -14.27 2.72
C ARG A 135 -13.19 -13.13 3.43
N GLU A 136 -13.19 -11.93 2.84
CA GLU A 136 -13.86 -10.76 3.42
C GLU A 136 -15.38 -10.99 3.48
N ARG A 137 -16.00 -11.59 2.45
CA ARG A 137 -17.43 -11.95 2.45
C ARG A 137 -17.81 -12.99 3.50
N ARG A 138 -16.91 -13.93 3.84
CA ARG A 138 -17.14 -14.91 4.91
C ARG A 138 -17.00 -14.34 6.32
N ALA A 139 -16.26 -13.23 6.44
CA ALA A 139 -16.01 -12.55 7.71
C ALA A 139 -17.02 -11.43 8.01
N ALA A 140 -17.83 -11.03 7.02
CA ALA A 140 -18.94 -10.09 7.15
C ALA A 140 -20.19 -10.80 7.68
#